data_AF-A0A8H7QSE9-F1
#
_entry.id   AF-A0A8H7QSE9-F1
#
_cell.length_a   1.000
_cell.length_b   1.000
_cell.length_c   1.000
_cell.angle_alpha   90.00
_cell.angle_beta   90.00
_cell.angle_gamma   90.00
#
_symmetry.space_group_name_H-M   'P 1'
#
loop_
_entity.id
_entity.type
_entity.pdbx_description
1 polymer ?
#
loop_
_entity_poly.entity_id
_entity_poly.type
_entity_poly.pdbx_seq_one_letter_code
_entity_poly.pdbx_strand_id
1 'polypeptide(L)'
;MVKDEKFNFERDERVLCYHGPFIYEAKILKREKREDNEQEEYFVHYKGWKQTWDEWVSEDRVLKYTDDNLQKQRQLKEMNSKRKPSRASSTVANAALIHDTESRSRKRHRDSSIDKARLEEETKKPEFKLIIPDTLKGLLVDDWENVTKNRQLLNLPREVTVDHILDSFKDQYHSKDEMLDEFIQGIQLYFNKLLSTSLLYRMERKQYDEVCVDKEPSSTYGIEHLLRLFVEIPILVSQTNIDADTSTELKEKFEDLLRFIQDHEKEYFTNDYQISA
;
A
#
# COMPACT_ATOMS: atom_id res chain seq x y z
N MET A 1 -21.01 33.14 -31.98
CA MET A 1 -21.96 32.37 -31.17
C MET A 1 -21.20 31.16 -30.66
N VAL A 2 -20.79 31.17 -29.38
CA VAL A 2 -20.13 30.03 -28.75
C VAL A 2 -21.18 28.93 -28.66
N LYS A 3 -20.95 27.78 -29.30
CA LYS A 3 -21.83 26.61 -29.12
C LYS A 3 -21.72 26.24 -27.64
N ASP A 4 -22.83 26.28 -26.90
CA ASP A 4 -22.89 25.67 -25.57
C ASP A 4 -22.61 24.18 -25.77
N GLU A 5 -21.38 23.77 -25.47
CA GLU A 5 -20.99 22.37 -25.46
C GLU A 5 -21.73 21.70 -24.31
N LYS A 6 -22.72 20.89 -24.66
CA LYS A 6 -23.51 20.14 -23.68
C LYS A 6 -22.64 19.00 -23.15
N PHE A 7 -22.35 19.05 -21.85
CA PHE A 7 -21.75 17.97 -21.08
C PHE A 7 -22.84 17.27 -20.28
N ASN A 8 -22.71 15.97 -20.04
CA ASN A 8 -23.62 15.23 -19.18
C ASN A 8 -23.55 15.67 -17.70
N PHE A 9 -22.40 16.20 -17.29
CA PHE A 9 -22.19 16.74 -15.95
C PHE A 9 -21.54 18.13 -15.96
N GLU A 10 -21.94 18.96 -15.00
CA GLU A 10 -21.50 20.34 -14.88
C GLU A 10 -20.29 20.50 -13.96
N ARG A 11 -19.52 21.56 -14.17
CA ARG A 11 -18.47 21.95 -13.21
C ARG A 11 -19.11 22.29 -11.87
N ASP A 12 -18.42 21.90 -10.80
CA ASP A 12 -18.86 22.00 -9.42
C ASP A 12 -20.10 21.14 -9.07
N GLU A 13 -20.59 20.32 -10.00
CA GLU A 13 -21.68 19.38 -9.75
C GLU A 13 -21.24 18.28 -8.77
N ARG A 14 -22.15 17.99 -7.83
CA ARG A 14 -22.02 16.86 -6.90
C ARG A 14 -22.47 15.59 -7.61
N VAL A 15 -21.59 14.61 -7.67
CA VAL A 15 -21.80 13.35 -8.40
C VAL A 15 -21.42 12.16 -7.54
N LEU A 16 -21.75 10.97 -8.02
CA LEU A 16 -21.27 9.71 -7.52
C LEU A 16 -20.27 9.14 -8.55
N CYS A 17 -19.08 8.75 -8.14
CA CYS A 17 -18.04 8.30 -9.06
C CYS A 17 -17.51 6.92 -8.65
N TYR A 18 -17.36 6.03 -9.62
CA TYR A 18 -16.71 4.75 -9.44
C TYR A 18 -15.21 4.92 -9.22
N HIS A 19 -14.70 4.27 -8.18
CA HIS A 19 -13.27 4.06 -7.98
C HIS A 19 -13.06 2.60 -7.56
N GLY A 20 -12.46 1.81 -8.44
CA GLY A 20 -12.47 0.35 -8.33
C GLY A 20 -13.91 -0.21 -8.33
N PRO A 21 -14.24 -1.19 -7.46
CA PRO A 21 -15.56 -1.82 -7.43
C PRO A 21 -16.64 -1.00 -6.68
N PHE A 22 -16.28 0.15 -6.11
CA PHE A 22 -17.17 0.95 -5.25
C PHE A 22 -17.51 2.30 -5.87
N ILE A 23 -18.63 2.86 -5.40
CA ILE A 23 -19.10 4.20 -5.75
C ILE A 23 -18.83 5.14 -4.57
N TYR A 24 -18.22 6.29 -4.85
CA TYR A 24 -17.90 7.33 -3.87
C TYR A 24 -18.58 8.65 -4.22
N GLU A 25 -18.81 9.50 -3.23
CA GLU A 25 -19.27 10.86 -3.48
C GLU A 25 -18.10 11.71 -3.99
N ALA A 26 -18.30 12.45 -5.08
CA ALA A 26 -17.29 13.28 -5.69
C ALA A 26 -17.87 14.61 -6.20
N LYS A 27 -16.97 15.53 -6.55
CA LYS A 27 -17.29 16.82 -7.16
C LYS A 27 -16.50 16.99 -8.45
N ILE A 28 -17.16 17.49 -9.49
CA ILE A 28 -16.49 17.79 -10.76
C ILE A 28 -15.74 19.11 -10.66
N LEU A 29 -14.43 19.06 -10.90
CA LEU A 29 -13.55 20.22 -10.90
C LEU A 29 -13.32 20.77 -12.32
N LYS A 30 -13.16 19.88 -13.31
CA LYS A 30 -12.97 20.23 -14.72
C LYS A 30 -13.69 19.24 -15.64
N ARG A 31 -13.92 19.66 -16.88
CA ARG A 31 -14.56 18.87 -17.94
C ARG A 31 -13.87 19.17 -19.27
N GLU A 32 -13.56 18.14 -20.02
CA GLU A 32 -12.91 18.22 -21.33
C GLU A 32 -13.53 17.17 -22.25
N LYS A 33 -13.54 17.42 -23.56
CA LYS A 33 -13.86 16.41 -24.58
C LYS A 33 -12.56 16.06 -25.29
N ARG A 34 -12.28 14.76 -25.45
CA ARG A 34 -11.12 14.34 -26.25
C ARG A 34 -11.32 14.72 -27.71
N GLU A 35 -10.27 15.27 -28.32
CA GLU A 35 -10.26 15.74 -29.71
C GLU A 35 -10.54 14.61 -30.73
N ASP A 36 -10.17 13.37 -30.40
CA ASP A 36 -10.21 12.24 -31.34
C ASP A 36 -11.59 11.57 -31.47
N ASN A 37 -12.43 11.61 -30.43
CA ASN A 37 -13.67 10.81 -30.36
C ASN A 37 -14.85 11.51 -29.66
N GLU A 38 -14.74 12.80 -29.35
CA GLU A 38 -15.72 13.60 -28.61
C GLU A 38 -16.14 13.01 -27.24
N GLN A 39 -15.34 12.09 -26.69
CA GLN A 39 -15.66 11.44 -25.43
C GLN A 39 -15.43 12.41 -24.25
N GLU A 40 -16.42 12.49 -23.38
CA GLU A 40 -16.42 13.38 -22.22
C GLU A 40 -15.56 12.81 -21.08
N GLU A 41 -14.60 13.61 -20.64
CA GLU A 41 -13.77 13.34 -19.48
C GLU A 41 -13.99 14.41 -18.40
N TYR A 42 -13.94 13.98 -17.15
CA TYR A 42 -14.24 14.78 -15.98
C TYR A 42 -13.11 14.66 -14.97
N PHE A 43 -12.55 15.79 -14.53
CA PHE A 43 -11.58 15.81 -13.44
C PHE A 43 -12.35 15.85 -12.13
N VAL A 44 -12.26 14.80 -11.32
CA VAL A 44 -13.10 14.62 -10.14
C VAL A 44 -12.27 14.69 -8.85
N HIS A 45 -12.86 15.29 -7.82
CA HIS A 45 -12.33 15.26 -6.45
C HIS A 45 -13.27 14.44 -5.56
N TYR A 46 -12.73 13.41 -4.91
CA TYR A 46 -13.49 12.56 -4.01
C TYR A 46 -13.67 13.20 -2.64
N LYS A 47 -14.90 13.18 -2.12
CA LYS A 47 -15.21 13.77 -0.82
C LYS A 47 -14.45 13.08 0.30
N GLY A 48 -13.64 13.85 1.02
CA GLY A 48 -12.85 13.39 2.16
C GLY A 48 -11.51 12.76 1.77
N TRP A 49 -11.13 12.82 0.49
CA TRP A 49 -9.85 12.31 -0.01
C TRP A 49 -8.85 13.46 -0.19
N LYS A 50 -7.55 13.14 -0.24
CA LYS A 50 -6.51 14.15 -0.53
C LYS A 50 -6.52 14.51 -2.02
N GLN A 51 -6.17 15.74 -2.37
CA GLN A 51 -6.10 16.21 -3.76
C GLN A 51 -5.14 15.40 -4.66
N THR A 52 -4.17 14.70 -4.06
CA THR A 52 -3.28 13.78 -4.79
C THR A 52 -4.02 12.59 -5.42
N TRP A 53 -5.29 12.37 -5.07
CA TRP A 53 -6.17 11.34 -5.63
C TRP A 53 -7.17 11.90 -6.66
N ASP A 54 -7.07 13.18 -7.00
CA ASP A 54 -7.91 13.75 -8.05
C ASP A 54 -7.47 13.18 -9.40
N GLU A 55 -8.42 12.69 -10.17
CA GLU A 55 -8.15 11.99 -11.43
C GLU A 55 -9.13 12.43 -12.53
N TRP A 56 -8.68 12.28 -13.78
CA TRP A 56 -9.56 12.35 -14.95
C TRP A 56 -10.27 11.01 -15.11
N VAL A 57 -11.60 11.05 -15.19
CA VAL A 57 -12.45 9.87 -15.38
C VAL A 57 -13.38 10.08 -16.58
N SER A 58 -13.68 8.99 -17.28
CA SER A 58 -14.67 8.97 -18.36
C SER A 58 -16.10 9.02 -17.81
N GLU A 59 -17.05 9.44 -18.66
CA GLU A 59 -18.47 9.55 -18.32
C GLU A 59 -19.06 8.29 -17.66
N ASP A 60 -18.68 7.08 -18.11
CA ASP A 60 -19.22 5.81 -17.59
C ASP A 60 -18.89 5.54 -16.11
N ARG A 61 -17.85 6.19 -15.58
CA ARG A 61 -17.50 6.13 -14.16
C ARG A 61 -18.30 7.12 -13.31
N VAL A 62 -19.01 8.08 -13.91
CA VAL A 62 -19.72 9.15 -13.21
C VAL A 62 -21.24 8.90 -13.26
N LEU A 63 -21.88 9.05 -12.11
CA LEU A 63 -23.30 8.85 -11.90
C LEU A 63 -23.91 10.11 -11.28
N LYS A 64 -25.13 10.45 -11.71
CA LYS A 64 -25.90 11.54 -11.08
C LYS A 64 -26.18 11.22 -9.61
N TYR A 65 -26.22 12.26 -8.79
CA TYR A 65 -26.57 12.14 -7.38
C TYR A 65 -28.08 11.94 -7.22
N THR A 66 -28.55 10.72 -7.42
CA THR A 66 -29.96 10.31 -7.30
C THR A 66 -30.14 9.23 -6.24
N ASP A 67 -31.37 9.07 -5.74
CA ASP A 67 -31.68 8.07 -4.71
C ASP A 67 -31.40 6.64 -5.18
N ASP A 68 -31.66 6.34 -6.45
CA ASP A 68 -31.37 5.03 -7.07
C ASP A 68 -29.85 4.74 -7.07
N ASN A 69 -29.02 5.72 -7.44
CA ASN A 69 -27.58 5.56 -7.45
C ASN A 69 -26.99 5.49 -6.03
N LEU A 70 -27.60 6.18 -5.06
CA LEU A 70 -27.28 6.03 -3.64
C LEU A 70 -27.68 4.65 -3.09
N GLN A 71 -28.78 4.07 -3.58
CA GLN A 71 -29.15 2.70 -3.27
C GLN A 71 -28.15 1.71 -3.89
N LYS A 72 -27.72 1.93 -5.14
CA LYS A 72 -26.66 1.14 -5.79
C LYS A 72 -25.34 1.18 -5.01
N GLN A 73 -24.95 2.35 -4.52
CA GLN A 73 -23.79 2.51 -3.64
C GLN A 73 -23.93 1.68 -2.35
N ARG A 74 -25.11 1.70 -1.71
CA ARG A 74 -25.39 0.91 -0.49
C ARG A 74 -25.35 -0.59 -0.77
N GLN A 75 -25.98 -1.04 -1.86
CA GLN A 75 -26.02 -2.45 -2.25
C GLN A 75 -24.61 -2.99 -2.54
N LEU A 76 -23.77 -2.25 -3.27
CA LEU A 76 -22.39 -2.66 -3.55
C LEU A 76 -21.56 -2.82 -2.27
N LYS A 77 -21.77 -1.94 -1.28
CA LYS A 77 -21.12 -2.05 0.04
C LYS A 77 -21.63 -3.27 0.83
N GLU A 78 -22.92 -3.56 0.79
CA GLU A 78 -23.55 -4.67 1.52
C GLU A 78 -23.24 -6.05 0.90
N MET A 79 -23.22 -6.16 -0.42
CA MET A 79 -22.84 -7.40 -1.11
C MET A 79 -21.40 -7.80 -0.79
N ASN A 80 -20.52 -6.83 -0.59
CA ASN A 80 -19.14 -7.09 -0.21
C ASN A 80 -18.98 -7.44 1.28
N SER A 81 -19.85 -6.94 2.17
CA SER A 81 -19.81 -7.30 3.60
C SER A 81 -20.37 -8.69 3.89
N LYS A 82 -21.37 -9.15 3.11
CA LYS A 82 -21.98 -10.49 3.22
C LYS A 82 -21.12 -11.64 2.68
N ARG A 83 -20.02 -11.36 1.98
CA ARG A 83 -19.05 -12.36 1.50
C ARG A 83 -17.98 -12.76 2.53
N LYS A 84 -18.02 -12.21 3.75
CA LYS A 84 -17.17 -12.67 4.87
C LYS A 84 -17.75 -13.96 5.51
N PRO A 85 -16.98 -15.06 5.68
CA PRO A 85 -17.43 -16.21 6.46
C PRO A 85 -17.45 -15.84 7.96
N SER A 86 -18.62 -15.93 8.59
CA SER A 86 -18.76 -15.74 10.04
C SER A 86 -18.26 -16.99 10.79
N ARG A 87 -17.12 -16.90 11.49
CA ARG A 87 -16.79 -17.85 12.56
C ARG A 87 -17.53 -17.43 13.83
N ALA A 88 -18.52 -18.22 14.21
CA ALA A 88 -19.18 -18.14 15.51
C ALA A 88 -18.19 -18.56 16.62
N SER A 89 -18.05 -17.73 17.64
CA SER A 89 -17.49 -18.10 18.94
C SER A 89 -18.60 -17.95 19.97
N SER A 90 -18.92 -19.03 20.68
CA SER A 90 -19.79 -18.97 21.86
C SER A 90 -19.32 -19.98 22.89
N THR A 91 -18.73 -19.46 23.97
CA THR A 91 -18.56 -20.15 25.25
C THR A 91 -19.84 -19.99 26.08
N VAL A 92 -20.13 -21.01 26.88
CA VAL A 92 -21.40 -21.36 27.53
C VAL A 92 -21.60 -20.63 28.87
N ALA A 93 -22.84 -20.26 29.24
CA ALA A 93 -23.47 -20.55 30.55
C ALA A 93 -24.84 -19.85 30.78
N ASN A 94 -25.91 -20.66 30.69
CA ASN A 94 -27.14 -20.76 31.51
C ASN A 94 -27.77 -19.55 32.25
N ALA A 95 -29.08 -19.29 32.01
CA ALA A 95 -30.18 -19.79 32.86
C ALA A 95 -31.60 -19.30 32.42
N ALA A 96 -32.49 -20.28 32.22
CA ALA A 96 -33.94 -20.36 32.49
C ALA A 96 -34.95 -19.24 32.09
N LEU A 97 -35.81 -19.61 31.11
CA LEU A 97 -37.29 -19.60 31.10
C LEU A 97 -38.08 -18.33 31.52
N ILE A 98 -38.89 -17.78 30.60
CA ILE A 98 -40.39 -17.75 30.64
C ILE A 98 -40.96 -16.81 29.54
N HIS A 99 -41.82 -17.40 28.72
CA HIS A 99 -43.02 -16.91 28.01
C HIS A 99 -43.02 -15.77 26.96
N ASP A 100 -43.63 -16.17 25.85
CA ASP A 100 -44.21 -15.47 24.71
C ASP A 100 -45.06 -14.23 25.06
N THR A 101 -44.94 -13.16 24.25
CA THR A 101 -46.03 -12.26 23.80
C THR A 101 -45.51 -11.13 22.89
N GLU A 102 -46.07 -11.10 21.68
CA GLU A 102 -46.38 -9.97 20.79
C GLU A 102 -45.79 -8.56 21.01
N SER A 103 -45.19 -8.05 19.93
CA SER A 103 -45.31 -6.69 19.38
C SER A 103 -45.13 -5.46 20.29
N ARG A 104 -44.10 -4.64 20.00
CA ARG A 104 -44.27 -3.22 19.67
C ARG A 104 -42.95 -2.53 19.35
N SER A 105 -42.88 -2.01 18.14
CA SER A 105 -41.92 -1.02 17.67
C SER A 105 -41.81 0.17 18.62
N ARG A 106 -40.62 0.38 19.21
CA ARG A 106 -40.19 1.69 19.71
C ARG A 106 -38.71 1.94 19.39
N LYS A 107 -38.55 2.56 18.22
CA LYS A 107 -37.49 3.47 17.76
C LYS A 107 -36.59 3.99 18.90
N ARG A 108 -35.43 3.35 19.14
CA ARG A 108 -34.27 3.96 19.83
C ARG A 108 -33.32 4.50 18.77
N HIS A 109 -33.62 5.71 18.32
CA HIS A 109 -32.78 6.51 17.42
C HIS A 109 -31.72 7.26 18.25
N ARG A 110 -30.76 6.53 18.84
CA ARG A 110 -29.66 7.18 19.58
C ARG A 110 -28.34 6.38 19.64
N ASP A 111 -28.09 5.48 18.69
CA ASP A 111 -26.81 4.73 18.67
C ASP A 111 -26.11 4.67 17.30
N SER A 112 -26.77 5.10 16.22
CA SER A 112 -26.20 5.03 14.87
C SER A 112 -24.98 5.92 14.66
N SER A 113 -24.75 6.92 15.52
CA SER A 113 -23.56 7.76 15.47
C SER A 113 -22.33 7.05 16.03
N ILE A 114 -22.53 6.20 17.04
CA ILE A 114 -21.45 5.44 17.70
C ILE A 114 -21.08 4.25 16.81
N ASP A 115 -22.07 3.54 16.26
CA ASP A 115 -21.82 2.46 15.30
C ASP A 115 -21.19 2.95 13.99
N LYS A 116 -21.56 4.16 13.53
CA LYS A 116 -20.99 4.75 12.31
C LYS A 116 -19.58 5.30 12.52
N ALA A 117 -19.29 5.85 13.70
CA ALA A 117 -17.93 6.20 14.09
C ALA A 117 -17.05 4.95 14.24
N ARG A 118 -17.58 3.87 14.83
CA ARG A 118 -16.90 2.59 14.98
C ARG A 118 -16.66 1.89 13.64
N LEU A 119 -17.62 1.94 12.69
CA LEU A 119 -17.43 1.46 11.31
C LEU A 119 -16.48 2.33 10.48
N GLU A 120 -16.45 3.65 10.70
CA GLU A 120 -15.47 4.57 10.06
C GLU A 120 -14.06 4.37 10.62
N GLU A 121 -13.94 3.98 11.88
CA GLU A 121 -12.68 3.60 12.54
C GLU A 121 -12.21 2.20 12.09
N GLU A 122 -13.12 1.24 11.89
CA GLU A 122 -12.85 -0.09 11.34
C GLU A 122 -12.55 -0.10 9.82
N THR A 123 -12.89 0.96 9.08
CA THR A 123 -12.59 1.11 7.63
C THR A 123 -11.36 1.94 7.33
N LYS A 124 -10.76 2.59 8.35
CA LYS A 124 -9.37 3.01 8.24
C LYS A 124 -8.52 1.74 8.26
N LYS A 125 -8.24 1.20 7.08
CA LYS A 125 -7.10 0.29 6.91
C LYS A 125 -5.93 0.96 7.65
N PRO A 126 -5.32 0.31 8.65
CA PRO A 126 -4.16 0.88 9.32
C PRO A 126 -3.14 1.19 8.22
N GLU A 127 -2.82 2.48 8.07
CA GLU A 127 -1.89 2.93 7.05
C GLU A 127 -0.51 2.47 7.52
N PHE A 128 0.01 1.40 6.91
CA PHE A 128 1.34 0.90 7.22
C PHE A 128 2.36 1.96 6.79
N LYS A 129 2.83 2.75 7.76
CA LYS A 129 3.85 3.78 7.56
C LYS A 129 5.14 3.31 8.20
N LEU A 130 6.06 2.89 7.34
CA LEU A 130 7.44 2.66 7.73
C LEU A 130 8.22 3.96 7.59
N ILE A 131 8.92 4.37 8.66
CA ILE A 131 9.75 5.56 8.66
C ILE A 131 11.20 5.12 8.54
N ILE A 132 11.82 5.41 7.39
CA ILE A 132 13.25 5.18 7.20
C ILE A 132 14.04 6.28 7.92
N PRO A 133 15.07 5.96 8.71
CA PRO A 133 15.96 6.95 9.34
C PRO A 133 16.61 7.90 8.33
N ASP A 134 16.84 9.16 8.73
CA ASP A 134 17.33 10.20 7.81
C ASP A 134 18.76 9.94 7.29
N THR A 135 19.62 9.25 8.04
CA THR A 135 20.96 8.86 7.55
C THR A 135 20.84 7.89 6.38
N LEU A 136 20.00 6.86 6.51
CA LEU A 136 19.72 5.88 5.46
C LEU A 136 18.99 6.49 4.26
N LYS A 137 18.13 7.50 4.48
CA LYS A 137 17.54 8.28 3.37
C LYS A 137 18.60 9.04 2.59
N GLY A 138 19.57 9.64 3.27
CA GLY A 138 20.71 10.30 2.62
C GLY A 138 21.43 9.33 1.69
N LEU A 139 21.73 8.13 2.17
CA LEU A 139 22.38 7.07 1.38
C LEU A 139 21.55 6.63 0.17
N LEU A 140 20.21 6.55 0.30
CA LEU A 140 19.31 6.26 -0.83
C LEU A 140 19.33 7.37 -1.89
N VAL A 141 19.42 8.64 -1.47
CA VAL A 141 19.54 9.77 -2.40
C VAL A 141 20.89 9.72 -3.12
N ASP A 142 21.97 9.47 -2.38
CA ASP A 142 23.32 9.36 -2.95
C ASP A 142 23.42 8.17 -3.93
N ASP A 143 22.89 7.00 -3.57
CA ASP A 143 22.78 5.82 -4.45
C ASP A 143 22.02 6.16 -5.74
N TRP A 144 20.86 6.81 -5.62
CA TRP A 144 20.09 7.24 -6.78
C TRP A 144 20.88 8.20 -7.68
N GLU A 145 21.59 9.18 -7.12
CA GLU A 145 22.42 10.10 -7.90
C GLU A 145 23.59 9.38 -8.60
N ASN A 146 24.27 8.48 -7.89
CA ASN A 146 25.39 7.72 -8.43
C ASN A 146 24.95 6.85 -9.62
N VAL A 147 23.85 6.11 -9.49
CA VAL A 147 23.39 5.23 -10.57
C VAL A 147 22.76 6.00 -11.72
N THR A 148 21.91 6.99 -11.44
CA THR A 148 21.09 7.63 -12.49
C THR A 148 21.77 8.83 -13.15
N LYS A 149 22.49 9.66 -12.38
CA LYS A 149 23.16 10.87 -12.91
C LYS A 149 24.62 10.59 -13.25
N ASN A 150 25.37 9.98 -12.33
CA ASN A 150 26.81 9.76 -12.49
C ASN A 150 27.13 8.50 -13.33
N ARG A 151 26.11 7.69 -13.65
CA ARG A 151 26.23 6.44 -14.40
C ARG A 151 27.25 5.49 -13.79
N GLN A 152 27.26 5.44 -12.47
CA GLN A 152 28.10 4.50 -11.73
C GLN A 152 27.29 3.28 -11.33
N LEU A 153 27.94 2.13 -11.29
CA LEU A 153 27.34 0.88 -10.85
C LEU A 153 28.14 0.35 -9.68
N LEU A 154 27.46 -0.30 -8.74
CA LEU A 154 28.11 -1.03 -7.67
C LEU A 154 28.83 -2.25 -8.23
N ASN A 155 29.99 -2.57 -7.68
CA ASN A 155 30.69 -3.81 -8.00
C ASN A 155 29.92 -5.00 -7.44
N LEU A 156 29.64 -5.98 -8.30
CA LEU A 156 29.00 -7.23 -7.92
C LEU A 156 29.95 -8.40 -8.23
N PRO A 157 29.97 -9.47 -7.40
CA PRO A 157 29.19 -9.62 -6.16
C PRO A 157 29.70 -8.73 -5.02
N ARG A 158 28.83 -8.35 -4.10
CA ARG A 158 29.20 -7.59 -2.90
C ARG A 158 29.90 -8.49 -1.89
N GLU A 159 30.83 -7.90 -1.12
CA GLU A 159 31.49 -8.61 -0.01
C GLU A 159 30.50 -8.89 1.13
N VAL A 160 29.71 -7.87 1.49
CA VAL A 160 28.62 -7.98 2.45
C VAL A 160 27.30 -8.09 1.67
N THR A 161 26.75 -9.29 1.60
CA THR A 161 25.52 -9.59 0.85
C THR A 161 24.28 -9.41 1.72
N VAL A 162 23.10 -9.37 1.07
CA VAL A 162 21.82 -9.35 1.80
C VAL A 162 21.68 -10.56 2.71
N ASP A 163 22.05 -11.76 2.24
CA ASP A 163 22.03 -12.97 3.07
C ASP A 163 22.87 -12.79 4.34
N HIS A 164 24.11 -12.28 4.19
CA HIS A 164 24.99 -12.03 5.33
C HIS A 164 24.42 -11.02 6.33
N ILE A 165 23.79 -9.94 5.83
CA ILE A 165 23.18 -8.91 6.68
C ILE A 165 22.00 -9.49 7.48
N LEU A 166 21.16 -10.29 6.81
CA LEU A 166 20.01 -10.92 7.44
C LEU A 166 20.41 -12.00 8.45
N ASP A 167 21.45 -12.78 8.16
CA ASP A 167 22.01 -13.75 9.11
C ASP A 167 22.65 -13.05 10.31
N SER A 168 23.37 -11.94 10.10
CA SER A 168 23.94 -11.14 11.19
C SER A 168 22.85 -10.54 12.08
N PHE A 169 21.76 -10.05 11.46
CA PHE A 169 20.58 -9.60 12.20
C PHE A 169 19.94 -10.74 12.97
N LYS A 170 19.80 -11.92 12.35
CA LYS A 170 19.30 -13.12 13.03
C LYS A 170 20.12 -13.40 14.27
N ASP A 171 21.44 -13.51 14.16
CA ASP A 171 22.32 -13.87 15.28
C ASP A 171 22.22 -12.90 16.46
N GLN A 172 22.03 -11.60 16.19
CA GLN A 172 21.88 -10.60 17.26
C GLN A 172 20.51 -10.68 17.98
N TYR A 173 19.45 -11.13 17.29
CA TYR A 173 18.08 -11.09 17.81
C TYR A 173 17.43 -12.48 18.03
N HIS A 174 18.10 -13.58 17.64
CA HIS A 174 17.57 -14.95 17.61
C HIS A 174 17.02 -15.44 18.95
N SER A 175 17.59 -14.96 20.07
CA SER A 175 17.20 -15.41 21.41
C SER A 175 15.83 -14.89 21.91
N LYS A 176 15.16 -14.01 21.16
CA LYS A 176 13.98 -13.27 21.67
C LYS A 176 12.68 -13.46 20.88
N ASP A 177 12.72 -14.11 19.71
CA ASP A 177 11.62 -14.01 18.76
C ASP A 177 11.50 -15.27 17.89
N GLU A 178 10.49 -16.09 18.18
CA GLU A 178 10.19 -17.33 17.45
C GLU A 178 9.75 -17.07 16.00
N MET A 179 9.31 -15.85 15.68
CA MET A 179 8.84 -15.46 14.33
C MET A 179 9.90 -14.68 13.53
N LEU A 180 11.14 -14.60 14.04
CA LEU A 180 12.22 -13.90 13.35
C LEU A 180 12.63 -14.61 12.05
N ASP A 181 12.59 -15.95 12.07
CA ASP A 181 13.00 -16.77 10.94
C ASP A 181 12.05 -16.62 9.75
N GLU A 182 10.73 -16.61 10.00
CA GLU A 182 9.71 -16.37 8.98
C GLU A 182 9.80 -14.93 8.44
N PHE A 183 10.10 -13.97 9.31
CA PHE A 183 10.28 -12.57 8.91
C PHE A 183 11.47 -12.41 7.96
N ILE A 184 12.63 -12.97 8.32
CA ILE A 184 13.85 -12.92 7.51
C ILE A 184 13.66 -13.63 6.17
N GLN A 185 13.09 -14.84 6.18
CA GLN A 185 12.76 -15.57 4.96
C GLN A 185 11.78 -14.79 4.08
N GLY A 186 10.84 -14.08 4.69
CA GLY A 186 9.94 -13.16 4.01
C GLY A 186 10.69 -12.06 3.26
N ILE A 187 11.60 -11.35 3.94
CA ILE A 187 12.42 -10.29 3.32
C ILE A 187 13.24 -10.85 2.16
N GLN A 188 13.94 -11.96 2.37
CA GLN A 188 14.75 -12.60 1.33
C GLN A 188 13.91 -12.98 0.10
N LEU A 189 12.73 -13.57 0.32
CA LEU A 189 11.81 -13.93 -0.76
C LEU A 189 11.31 -12.70 -1.54
N TYR A 190 10.93 -11.63 -0.84
CA TYR A 190 10.51 -10.39 -1.49
C TYR A 190 11.65 -9.74 -2.25
N PHE A 191 12.85 -9.69 -1.68
CA PHE A 191 14.03 -9.15 -2.33
C PHE A 191 14.35 -9.90 -3.63
N ASN A 192 14.42 -11.23 -3.56
CA ASN A 192 14.73 -12.08 -4.72
C ASN A 192 13.69 -11.94 -5.84
N LYS A 193 12.41 -11.78 -5.50
CA LYS A 193 11.33 -11.59 -6.48
C LYS A 193 11.26 -10.18 -7.06
N LEU A 194 11.55 -9.16 -6.26
CA LEU A 194 11.34 -7.76 -6.64
C LEU A 194 12.57 -7.10 -7.24
N LEU A 195 13.76 -7.67 -7.06
CA LEU A 195 14.99 -7.01 -7.54
C LEU A 195 14.89 -6.64 -9.03
N SER A 196 14.66 -7.62 -9.90
CA SER A 196 14.62 -7.41 -11.35
C SER A 196 13.42 -6.61 -11.85
N THR A 197 12.33 -6.59 -11.08
CA THR A 197 11.06 -5.98 -11.50
C THR A 197 10.95 -4.52 -11.05
N SER A 198 11.31 -4.23 -9.80
CA SER A 198 11.06 -2.93 -9.16
C SER A 198 12.28 -2.24 -8.55
N LEU A 199 13.29 -2.98 -8.06
CA LEU A 199 14.36 -2.38 -7.24
C LEU A 199 15.58 -1.89 -8.05
N LEU A 200 15.73 -2.34 -9.30
CA LEU A 200 16.83 -1.93 -10.18
C LEU A 200 16.47 -0.73 -11.05
N TYR A 201 17.39 0.23 -11.11
CA TYR A 201 17.34 1.30 -12.09
C TYR A 201 17.64 0.76 -13.49
N ARG A 202 17.26 1.52 -14.52
CA ARG A 202 17.43 1.14 -15.92
C ARG A 202 18.87 0.79 -16.29
N MET A 203 19.86 1.43 -15.68
CA MET A 203 21.29 1.23 -15.98
C MET A 203 21.84 -0.08 -15.39
N GLU A 204 21.28 -0.55 -14.27
CA GLU A 204 21.74 -1.77 -13.59
C GLU A 204 21.23 -3.06 -14.28
N ARG A 205 20.22 -2.97 -15.14
CA ARG A 205 19.57 -4.15 -15.74
C ARG A 205 20.52 -5.04 -16.52
N LYS A 206 21.46 -4.46 -17.27
CA LYS A 206 22.47 -5.25 -18.01
C LYS A 206 23.37 -6.03 -17.06
N GLN A 207 23.83 -5.38 -15.99
CA GLN A 207 24.66 -6.02 -14.96
C GLN A 207 23.89 -7.15 -14.27
N TYR A 208 22.61 -6.96 -14.00
CA TYR A 208 21.76 -8.02 -13.44
C TYR A 208 21.69 -9.26 -14.35
N ASP A 209 21.46 -9.08 -15.65
CA ASP A 209 21.38 -10.18 -16.61
C ASP A 209 22.70 -10.98 -16.69
N GLU A 210 23.85 -10.33 -16.45
CA GLU A 210 25.17 -10.98 -16.46
C GLU A 210 25.49 -11.71 -15.15
N VAL A 211 25.12 -11.13 -14.01
CA VAL A 211 25.54 -11.63 -12.69
C VAL A 211 24.56 -12.65 -12.12
N CYS A 212 23.26 -12.54 -12.42
CA CYS A 212 22.20 -13.28 -11.74
C CYS A 212 21.72 -14.55 -12.46
N VAL A 213 22.50 -15.11 -13.39
CA VAL A 213 22.08 -16.23 -14.25
C VAL A 213 21.76 -17.52 -13.46
N ASP A 214 22.52 -17.81 -12.40
CA ASP A 214 22.38 -19.05 -11.60
C ASP A 214 22.48 -18.82 -10.08
N LYS A 215 22.29 -17.57 -9.62
CA LYS A 215 22.41 -17.20 -8.21
C LYS A 215 21.19 -16.44 -7.74
N GLU A 216 20.84 -16.65 -6.48
CA GLU A 216 19.81 -15.81 -5.86
C GLU A 216 20.31 -14.38 -5.69
N PRO A 217 19.49 -13.37 -6.00
CA PRO A 217 19.89 -11.99 -5.83
C PRO A 217 20.42 -11.64 -4.45
N SER A 218 19.83 -12.19 -3.38
CA SER A 218 20.22 -11.93 -2.00
C SER A 218 21.65 -12.38 -1.68
N SER A 219 22.17 -13.37 -2.41
CA SER A 219 23.54 -13.89 -2.27
C SER A 219 24.60 -13.08 -3.03
N THR A 220 24.18 -12.04 -3.76
CA THR A 220 25.03 -11.28 -4.69
C THR A 220 24.99 -9.78 -4.41
N TYR A 221 23.81 -9.25 -4.16
CA TYR A 221 23.55 -7.83 -3.94
C TYR A 221 23.72 -7.48 -2.45
N GLY A 222 23.89 -6.18 -2.17
CA GLY A 222 24.21 -5.66 -0.84
C GLY A 222 23.11 -4.80 -0.24
N ILE A 223 23.51 -4.01 0.75
CA ILE A 223 22.60 -3.20 1.56
C ILE A 223 21.89 -2.10 0.76
N GLU A 224 22.54 -1.55 -0.27
CA GLU A 224 22.02 -0.44 -1.07
C GLU A 224 20.71 -0.84 -1.75
N HIS A 225 20.69 -2.02 -2.38
CA HIS A 225 19.50 -2.59 -3.01
C HIS A 225 18.48 -3.06 -1.97
N LEU A 226 18.92 -3.57 -0.83
CA LEU A 226 18.01 -3.95 0.26
C LEU A 226 17.27 -2.73 0.81
N LEU A 227 17.93 -1.58 0.97
CA LEU A 227 17.26 -0.34 1.37
C LEU A 227 16.18 0.10 0.39
N ARG A 228 16.38 -0.11 -0.92
CA ARG A 228 15.34 0.17 -1.92
C ARG A 228 14.09 -0.67 -1.69
N LEU A 229 14.22 -1.92 -1.20
CA LEU A 229 13.07 -2.75 -0.85
C LEU A 229 12.23 -2.07 0.25
N PHE A 230 12.85 -1.50 1.28
CA PHE A 230 12.12 -0.83 2.37
C PHE A 230 11.28 0.38 1.92
N VAL A 231 11.65 1.01 0.80
CA VAL A 231 10.83 2.07 0.17
C VAL A 231 9.55 1.48 -0.45
N GLU A 232 9.62 0.26 -0.97
CA GLU A 232 8.50 -0.45 -1.60
C GLU A 232 7.59 -1.17 -0.57
N ILE A 233 8.12 -1.60 0.58
CA ILE A 233 7.36 -2.38 1.58
C ILE A 233 6.03 -1.74 1.98
N PRO A 234 5.94 -0.44 2.28
CA PRO A 234 4.65 0.18 2.62
C PRO A 234 3.59 0.01 1.53
N ILE A 235 4.00 0.07 0.26
CA ILE A 235 3.11 -0.13 -0.88
C ILE A 235 2.67 -1.60 -0.92
N LEU A 236 3.60 -2.54 -0.78
CA LEU A 236 3.32 -3.99 -0.79
C LEU A 236 2.37 -4.38 0.36
N VAL A 237 2.63 -3.91 1.57
CA VAL A 237 1.81 -4.20 2.76
C VAL A 237 0.42 -3.55 2.65
N SER A 238 0.29 -2.37 2.03
CA SER A 238 -1.02 -1.74 1.84
C SER A 238 -1.98 -2.55 0.95
N GLN A 239 -1.42 -3.34 0.03
CA GLN A 239 -2.14 -4.20 -0.91
C GLN A 239 -2.58 -5.53 -0.30
N THR A 240 -1.96 -5.95 0.80
CA THR A 240 -2.35 -7.16 1.52
C THR A 240 -3.49 -6.88 2.52
N ASN A 241 -4.11 -7.95 3.01
CA ASN A 241 -5.17 -7.88 4.01
C ASN A 241 -4.67 -8.45 5.34
N ILE A 242 -3.74 -7.72 5.95
CA ILE A 242 -3.15 -8.03 7.26
C ILE A 242 -3.98 -7.33 8.34
N ASP A 243 -4.20 -7.98 9.49
CA ASP A 243 -4.83 -7.38 10.65
C ASP A 243 -3.93 -6.32 11.33
N ALA A 244 -4.52 -5.48 12.18
CA ALA A 244 -3.82 -4.35 12.78
C ALA A 244 -2.69 -4.77 13.73
N ASP A 245 -2.86 -5.87 14.45
CA ASP A 245 -1.89 -6.35 15.43
C ASP A 245 -0.65 -6.88 14.71
N THR A 246 -0.86 -7.78 13.73
CA THR A 246 0.21 -8.31 12.88
C THR A 246 0.90 -7.20 12.08
N SER A 247 0.15 -6.20 11.59
CA SER A 247 0.72 -5.04 10.90
C SER A 247 1.61 -4.19 11.82
N THR A 248 1.28 -4.11 13.10
CA THR A 248 2.06 -3.34 14.09
C THR A 248 3.34 -4.09 14.45
N GLU A 249 3.24 -5.38 14.73
CA GLU A 249 4.39 -6.24 15.00
C GLU A 249 5.36 -6.29 13.81
N LEU A 250 4.83 -6.45 12.60
CA LEU A 250 5.65 -6.44 11.38
C LEU A 250 6.37 -5.10 11.22
N LYS A 251 5.69 -3.99 11.51
CA LYS A 251 6.30 -2.66 11.48
C LYS A 251 7.45 -2.55 12.47
N GLU A 252 7.27 -3.01 13.71
CA GLU A 252 8.32 -3.01 14.73
C GLU A 252 9.55 -3.81 14.27
N LYS A 253 9.36 -5.01 13.71
CA LYS A 253 10.46 -5.82 13.15
C LYS A 253 11.22 -5.10 12.02
N PHE A 254 10.51 -4.41 11.13
CA PHE A 254 11.18 -3.61 10.09
C PHE A 254 11.94 -2.41 10.68
N GLU A 255 11.39 -1.75 11.70
CA GLU A 255 12.08 -0.66 12.39
C GLU A 255 13.33 -1.16 13.12
N ASP A 256 13.28 -2.33 13.75
CA ASP A 256 14.44 -2.95 14.40
C ASP A 256 15.53 -3.32 13.40
N LEU A 257 15.16 -3.88 12.24
CA LEU A 257 16.12 -4.17 11.18
C LEU A 257 16.74 -2.88 10.61
N LEU A 258 15.94 -1.82 10.41
CA LEU A 258 16.46 -0.51 9.98
C LEU A 258 17.43 0.10 11.00
N ARG A 259 17.15 -0.05 12.31
CA ARG A 259 18.06 0.39 13.37
C ARG A 259 19.35 -0.43 13.37
N PHE A 260 19.24 -1.76 13.22
CA PHE A 260 20.42 -2.63 13.10
C PHE A 260 21.30 -2.24 11.91
N ILE A 261 20.70 -1.96 10.74
CA ILE A 261 21.41 -1.48 9.56
C ILE A 261 22.09 -0.13 9.85
N GLN A 262 21.40 0.78 10.54
CA GLN A 262 21.95 2.09 10.90
C GLN A 262 23.15 1.97 11.87
N ASP A 263 23.10 1.06 12.83
CA ASP A 263 24.21 0.82 13.76
C ASP A 263 25.46 0.26 13.05
N HIS A 264 25.27 -0.45 11.94
CA HIS A 264 26.33 -1.05 11.12
C HIS A 264 26.58 -0.30 9.80
N GLU A 265 26.11 0.96 9.69
CA GLU A 265 26.16 1.75 8.45
C GLU A 265 27.58 1.82 7.85
N LYS A 266 28.60 2.01 8.69
CA LYS A 266 30.00 2.12 8.23
C LYS A 266 30.59 0.82 7.70
N GLU A 267 30.05 -0.31 8.13
CA GLU A 267 30.51 -1.63 7.71
C GLU A 267 29.82 -2.06 6.42
N TYR A 268 28.51 -1.80 6.32
CA TYR A 268 27.71 -2.29 5.21
C TYR A 268 27.74 -1.38 3.98
N PHE A 269 27.91 -0.07 4.16
CA PHE A 269 27.99 0.88 3.05
C PHE A 269 29.44 1.16 2.65
N THR A 270 29.93 0.43 1.67
CA THR A 270 31.22 0.75 1.02
C THR A 270 30.99 1.52 -0.28
N ASN A 271 31.75 2.59 -0.48
CA ASN A 271 31.60 3.46 -1.66
C ASN A 271 32.32 2.86 -2.88
N ASP A 272 31.87 1.69 -3.34
CA ASP A 272 32.51 0.87 -4.39
C ASP A 272 31.90 1.12 -5.78
N TYR A 273 31.43 2.34 -6.03
CA TYR A 273 30.82 2.72 -7.30
C TYR A 273 31.88 2.89 -8.40
N GLN A 274 31.73 2.16 -9.50
CA GLN A 274 32.58 2.28 -10.68
C GLN A 274 31.82 2.94 -11.83
N ILE A 275 32.54 3.72 -12.64
CA ILE A 275 31.97 4.32 -13.84
C ILE A 275 31.57 3.20 -14.81
N SER A 276 30.30 3.14 -15.18
CA SER A 276 29.83 2.24 -16.22
C SER A 276 30.44 2.69 -17.54
N ALA A 277 31.23 1.81 -18.16
CA ALA A 277 31.75 2.00 -19.52
C ALA A 277 30.64 2.01 -20.58
#